data_AF-A0A8C5IU80-F1
#
_entry.id   AF-A0A8C5IU80-F1
#
_cell.length_a   1.000
_cell.length_b   1.000
_cell.length_c   1.000
_cell.angle_alpha   90.00
_cell.angle_beta   90.00
_cell.angle_gamma   90.00
#
_symmetry.space_group_name_H-M   'P 1'
#
loop_
_entity.id
_entity.type
_entity.pdbx_description
1 polymer ?
#
loop_
_entity_poly.entity_id
_entity_poly.type
_entity_poly.pdbx_seq_one_letter_code
_entity_poly.pdbx_strand_id
1 'polypeptide(L)' 'MAWLGAPWPRGCPCDPAVPSWYHGAIGRAGAETLLALCCEGSFLVRDCETSPEDYSLSLR' A
#
# COMPACT_ATOMS: atom_id res chain seq x y z
N MET A 1 -17.14 -9.83 -4.87
CA MET A 1 -15.94 -9.40 -4.14
C MET A 1 -14.80 -9.36 -5.15
N ALA A 2 -14.90 -8.45 -6.12
CA ALA A 2 -13.98 -8.36 -7.25
C ALA A 2 -13.22 -7.05 -7.12
N TRP A 3 -11.94 -7.13 -6.79
CA TRP A 3 -11.05 -5.97 -6.90
C TRP A 3 -10.82 -5.75 -8.40
N LEU A 4 -11.47 -4.71 -8.92
CA LEU A 4 -11.39 -4.27 -10.31
C LEU A 4 -9.99 -3.68 -10.56
N GLY A 5 -9.26 -4.23 -11.55
CA GLY A 5 -8.18 -3.53 -12.26
C GLY A 5 -6.76 -3.75 -11.72
N ALA A 6 -6.03 -4.68 -12.36
CA ALA A 6 -4.61 -5.03 -12.20
C ALA A 6 -3.62 -3.86 -12.53
N PRO A 7 -2.28 -3.99 -12.38
CA PRO A 7 -1.47 -5.15 -11.98
C PRO A 7 -0.47 -4.85 -10.84
N TRP A 8 -0.47 -5.69 -9.81
CA TRP A 8 0.68 -5.74 -8.89
C TRP A 8 1.85 -6.39 -9.63
N PRO A 9 3.02 -5.76 -9.74
CA PRO A 9 4.08 -6.25 -10.63
C PRO A 9 4.66 -7.62 -10.24
N ARG A 10 4.42 -8.15 -9.02
CA ARG A 10 5.02 -9.43 -8.59
C ARG A 10 4.23 -10.24 -7.54
N GLY A 11 2.91 -10.32 -7.62
CA GLY A 11 2.22 -11.36 -6.84
C GLY A 11 0.78 -11.05 -6.46
N CYS A 12 0.01 -12.13 -6.36
CA CYS A 12 -1.34 -12.15 -5.84
C CYS A 12 -1.32 -11.74 -4.35
N PRO A 13 -2.26 -10.92 -3.85
CA PRO A 13 -2.35 -10.61 -2.41
C PRO A 13 -2.64 -11.82 -1.51
N CYS A 14 -2.95 -12.98 -2.08
CA CYS A 14 -3.08 -14.25 -1.38
C CYS A 14 -1.77 -15.04 -1.26
N ASP A 15 -0.66 -14.50 -1.80
CA ASP A 15 0.65 -15.09 -1.64
C ASP A 15 1.19 -14.74 -0.24
N PRO A 16 1.47 -15.73 0.63
CA PRO A 16 1.95 -15.48 1.99
C PRO A 16 3.33 -14.80 2.02
N ALA A 17 4.02 -14.68 0.87
CA ALA A 17 5.31 -14.00 0.77
C ALA A 17 5.18 -12.47 0.66
N VAL A 18 4.02 -11.92 0.31
CA VAL A 18 3.82 -10.46 0.20
C VAL A 18 3.02 -9.92 1.37
N PRO A 19 3.63 -9.11 2.24
CA PRO A 19 2.90 -8.49 3.33
C PRO A 19 1.85 -7.51 2.80
N SER A 20 0.60 -7.67 3.24
CA SER A 20 -0.52 -6.80 2.88
C SER A 20 -0.38 -5.35 3.35
N TRP A 21 0.69 -5.03 4.09
CA TRP A 21 1.01 -3.70 4.58
C TRP A 21 2.00 -2.94 3.70
N TYR A 22 2.66 -3.57 2.72
CA TYR A 22 3.61 -2.89 1.82
C TYR A 22 3.03 -2.67 0.43
N HIS A 23 2.95 -1.40 0.02
CA HIS A 23 2.30 -0.99 -1.23
C HIS A 23 3.28 -0.43 -2.28
N GLY A 24 4.58 -0.41 -1.99
CA GLY A 24 5.62 0.12 -2.89
C GLY A 24 5.45 1.62 -3.14
N ALA A 25 5.77 2.07 -4.36
CA ALA A 25 5.74 3.47 -4.78
C ALA A 25 4.32 4.04 -4.97
N ILE A 26 3.53 4.03 -3.90
CA ILE A 26 2.26 4.74 -3.81
C ILE A 26 2.49 6.15 -3.28
N GLY A 27 1.93 7.15 -3.96
CA GLY A 27 1.98 8.54 -3.50
C GLY A 27 1.13 8.75 -2.25
N ARG A 28 1.38 9.84 -1.52
CA ARG A 28 0.63 10.18 -0.29
C ARG A 28 -0.88 10.11 -0.50
N ALA A 29 -1.41 10.72 -1.55
CA ALA A 29 -2.84 10.75 -1.83
C ALA A 29 -3.45 9.36 -2.06
N GLY A 30 -2.70 8.43 -2.67
CA GLY A 30 -3.13 7.05 -2.85
C GLY A 30 -3.21 6.31 -1.52
N ALA A 31 -2.21 6.51 -0.65
CA ALA A 31 -2.20 5.94 0.69
C ALA A 31 -3.38 6.44 1.54
N GLU A 32 -3.63 7.75 1.56
CA GLU A 32 -4.78 8.36 2.24
C GLU A 32 -6.11 7.80 1.73
N THR A 33 -6.25 7.59 0.42
CA THR A 33 -7.47 7.03 -0.17
C THR A 33 -7.71 5.59 0.26
N LEU A 34 -6.66 4.76 0.30
CA LEU A 34 -6.76 3.37 0.77
C LEU A 34 -7.09 3.32 2.26
N LEU A 35 -6.37 4.10 3.07
CA LEU A 35 -6.61 4.21 4.50
C LEU A 35 -8.01 4.74 4.75
N ALA A 36 -8.51 5.70 3.95
CA ALA A 36 -9.85 6.26 4.01
C ALA A 36 -10.99 5.26 3.77
N LEU A 37 -10.69 4.08 3.21
CA LEU A 37 -11.64 2.97 3.06
C LEU A 37 -11.54 1.91 4.18
N CYS A 38 -10.50 1.95 5.01
CA CYS A 38 -10.23 0.97 6.07
C CYS A 38 -10.65 1.44 7.47
N CYS A 39 -10.53 0.61 8.51
CA CYS A 39 -10.87 1.02 9.87
C CYS A 39 -9.82 1.98 10.47
N GLU A 40 -10.18 2.74 11.50
CA GLU A 40 -9.24 3.54 12.31
C GLU A 40 -8.15 2.63 12.89
N GLY A 41 -6.89 3.10 12.88
CA GLY A 41 -5.72 2.30 13.26
C GLY A 41 -5.17 1.39 12.15
N SER A 42 -5.72 1.47 10.93
CA SER A 42 -5.11 0.85 9.75
C SER A 42 -3.84 1.59 9.35
N PHE A 43 -2.88 0.87 8.77
CA PHE A 43 -1.61 1.43 8.34
C PHE A 43 -1.09 0.74 7.09
N LEU A 44 -0.23 1.43 6.35
CA LEU A 44 0.53 0.87 5.24
C LEU A 44 1.88 1.56 5.08
N VAL A 45 2.84 0.84 4.53
CA VAL A 45 4.19 1.29 4.20
C VAL A 45 4.28 1.50 2.69
N ARG A 46 4.90 2.62 2.31
CA ARG A 46 5.14 3.04 0.92
C ARG A 46 6.57 3.51 0.72
N ASP A 47 7.03 3.54 -0.52
CA ASP A 47 8.32 4.13 -0.87
C ASP A 47 8.27 5.65 -0.66
N CYS A 48 9.38 6.23 -0.20
CA CYS A 48 9.49 7.67 -0.05
C CYS A 48 9.67 8.32 -1.43
N GLU A 49 8.78 9.26 -1.79
CA GLU A 49 8.81 9.94 -3.10
C GLU A 49 10.09 10.74 -3.34
N THR A 50 10.76 11.18 -2.28
CA THR A 50 12.00 11.96 -2.35
C THR A 50 13.26 11.12 -2.21
N SER A 51 13.16 9.92 -1.64
CA SER A 51 14.29 9.06 -1.29
C SER A 51 13.91 7.60 -1.51
N PRO A 52 14.20 7.00 -2.68
CA PRO A 52 13.77 5.62 -2.99
C PRO A 52 14.40 4.54 -2.10
N GLU A 53 15.38 4.89 -1.27
CA GLU A 53 15.97 3.99 -0.26
C GLU A 53 15.27 4.09 1.11
N ASP A 54 14.44 5.12 1.30
CA ASP A 54 13.66 5.34 2.52
C ASP A 54 12.20 4.91 2.34
N TYR A 55 11.59 4.50 3.46
CA TYR A 55 10.19 4.13 3.52
C TYR A 55 9.38 5.15 4.31
N SER A 56 8.18 5.44 3.83
CA SER A 56 7.18 6.23 4.54
C SER A 56 6.09 5.34 5.10
N LEU A 57 5.75 5.54 6.37
CA LEU A 57 4.58 4.91 7.00
C LEU A 57 3.40 5.88 6.92
N SER A 58 2.26 5.38 6.46
CA SER A 58 0.99 6.09 6.44
C SER A 58 0.00 5.40 7.38
N LEU A 59 -0.67 6.19 8.22
CA LEU A 59 -1.58 5.75 9.28
C LEU A 59 -2.94 6.39 9.04
N ARG A 60 -4.02 5.66 9.36
CA ARG A 60 -5.36 6.22 9.44
C ARG A 60 -5.63 6.80 10.82
#